data_AF-A0A432C336-F1
#
_entry.id   AF-A0A432C336-F1
#
_cell.length_a   1.000
_cell.length_b   1.000
_cell.length_c   1.000
_cell.angle_alpha   90.00
_cell.angle_beta   90.00
_cell.angle_gamma   90.00
#
_symmetry.space_group_name_H-M   'P 1'
#
loop_
_entity.id
_entity.type
_entity.pdbx_description
1 polymer ?
#
loop_
_entity_poly.entity_id
_entity_poly.type
_entity_poly.pdbx_seq_one_letter_code
_entity_poly.pdbx_strand_id
1 'polypeptide(L)' 'EDKALYFAEAHEILIQLKEMENDGLVIIEKNGIKVTNAGKPFVRNICMAFDLRLKRKAPETKLFSMTI' A
#
# COMPACT_ATOMS: atom_id res chain seq x y z
N GLU A 1 3.74 -0.89 -24.49
CA GLU A 1 3.28 -0.64 -23.10
C GLU A 1 3.36 0.86 -22.84
N ASP A 2 2.22 1.45 -22.49
CA ASP A 2 2.05 2.89 -22.43
C ASP A 2 2.63 3.44 -21.11
N LYS A 3 3.83 4.04 -21.18
CA LYS A 3 4.54 4.61 -20.02
C LYS A 3 3.75 5.72 -19.33
N ALA A 4 2.69 6.26 -19.95
CA ALA A 4 1.84 7.30 -19.37
C ALA A 4 0.94 6.79 -18.21
N LEU A 5 0.76 5.47 -18.05
CA LEU A 5 0.01 4.87 -16.95
C LEU A 5 0.86 4.56 -15.72
N TYR A 6 2.18 4.67 -15.81
CA TYR A 6 3.09 4.46 -14.69
C TYR A 6 3.35 5.79 -13.98
N PHE A 7 2.88 5.91 -12.75
CA PHE A 7 3.19 7.02 -11.87
C PHE A 7 4.48 6.72 -11.08
N ALA A 8 5.27 7.76 -10.77
CA ALA A 8 6.59 7.62 -10.16
C ALA A 8 6.57 6.86 -8.84
N GLU A 9 5.46 6.97 -8.10
CA GLU A 9 5.24 6.35 -6.81
C GLU A 9 4.91 4.84 -6.91
N ALA A 10 4.70 4.30 -8.12
CA ALA A 10 4.32 2.89 -8.33
C ALA A 10 5.37 1.92 -7.78
N HIS A 11 6.65 2.30 -7.84
CA HIS A 11 7.73 1.48 -7.28
C HIS A 11 7.60 1.32 -5.76
N GLU A 12 7.28 2.39 -5.04
CA GLU A 12 7.08 2.33 -3.58
C GLU A 12 5.87 1.47 -3.21
N ILE A 13 4.78 1.57 -3.98
CA ILE A 13 3.59 0.76 -3.75
C ILE A 13 3.93 -0.72 -3.90
N LEU A 14 4.69 -1.07 -4.94
CA LEU A 14 5.13 -2.45 -5.17
C LEU A 14 5.98 -2.97 -4.02
N ILE A 15 6.87 -2.15 -3.45
CA ILE A 15 7.66 -2.53 -2.27
C ILE A 15 6.75 -2.81 -1.08
N GLN A 16 5.83 -1.90 -0.75
CA GLN A 16 4.90 -2.06 0.36
C GLN A 16 4.01 -3.30 0.21
N LEU A 17 3.51 -3.55 -1.01
CA LEU A 17 2.70 -4.74 -1.28
C LEU A 17 3.49 -6.03 -1.13
N LYS A 18 4.77 -6.02 -1.49
CA LYS A 18 5.64 -7.18 -1.34
C LYS A 18 5.96 -7.49 0.11
N GLU A 19 6.09 -6.46 0.95
CA GLU A 19 6.18 -6.64 2.40
C GLU A 19 4.88 -7.24 2.96
N MET A 20 3.71 -6.69 2.58
CA MET A 20 2.41 -7.23 2.98
C MET A 20 2.16 -8.66 2.46
N GLU A 21 2.72 -9.02 1.30
CA GLU A 21 2.69 -10.38 0.76
C GLU A 21 3.56 -11.33 1.58
N ASN A 22 4.78 -10.91 1.94
CA ASN A 22 5.67 -11.67 2.83
C ASN A 22 5.04 -11.89 4.22
N ASP A 23 4.29 -10.90 4.71
CA ASP A 23 3.54 -10.99 5.97
C ASP A 23 2.25 -11.84 5.84
N GLY A 24 1.91 -12.31 4.63
CA GLY A 24 0.72 -13.12 4.37
C GLY A 24 -0.60 -12.35 4.46
N LEU A 25 -0.55 -11.01 4.38
CA LEU A 25 -1.74 -10.13 4.43
C LEU A 25 -2.41 -10.00 3.06
N VAL A 26 -1.62 -10.06 1.98
CA VAL A 26 -2.11 -10.01 0.60
C VAL A 26 -1.47 -11.09 -0.25
N ILE A 27 -2.11 -11.41 -1.37
CA ILE A 27 -1.58 -12.29 -2.42
C ILE A 27 -1.58 -11.46 -3.70
N ILE A 28 -0.41 -11.31 -4.32
CA ILE A 28 -0.29 -10.61 -5.60
C ILE A 28 -0.53 -11.62 -6.73
N GLU A 29 -1.60 -11.40 -7.49
CA GLU A 29 -1.94 -12.20 -8.68
C GLU A 29 -1.55 -11.43 -9.94
N LYS A 30 -1.55 -12.11 -11.09
CA LYS A 30 -1.12 -11.54 -12.38
C LYS A 30 -1.84 -10.23 -12.74
N ASN A 31 -3.12 -10.12 -12.37
CA ASN A 31 -4.00 -8.99 -12.74
C ASN A 31 -4.70 -8.38 -11.51
N GLY A 32 -4.25 -8.65 -10.30
CA GLY A 32 -4.99 -8.23 -9.12
C GLY A 32 -4.29 -8.54 -7.82
N ILE A 33 -4.92 -8.12 -6.72
CA ILE A 33 -4.40 -8.34 -5.37
C ILE A 33 -5.56 -8.83 -4.53
N LYS A 34 -5.32 -9.92 -3.81
CA LYS A 34 -6.31 -10.55 -2.94
C LYS A 34 -5.90 -10.37 -1.49
N VAL A 35 -6.77 -9.77 -0.69
CA VAL A 35 -6.56 -9.63 0.75
C VAL A 35 -6.87 -10.98 1.42
N THR A 36 -5.93 -11.48 2.22
CA THR A 36 -6.13 -12.72 2.96
C THR A 36 -7.03 -12.50 4.18
N ASN A 37 -7.43 -13.57 4.87
CA ASN A 37 -8.18 -13.42 6.12
C ASN A 37 -7.36 -12.68 7.19
N ALA A 38 -6.03 -12.86 7.21
CA ALA A 38 -5.12 -12.14 8.10
C ALA A 38 -4.98 -10.66 7.71
N GLY A 39 -5.11 -10.32 6.42
CA GLY A 39 -5.08 -8.94 5.92
C GLY A 39 -6.36 -8.14 6.07
N LYS A 40 -7.52 -8.78 6.31
CA LYS A 40 -8.83 -8.09 6.48
C LYS A 40 -8.81 -6.96 7.52
N PRO A 41 -8.21 -7.12 8.72
CA PRO A 41 -8.11 -6.03 9.69
C PRO A 41 -7.26 -4.86 9.20
N PHE A 42 -6.33 -5.11 8.27
CA PHE A 42 -5.37 -4.16 7.72
C PHE A 42 -5.80 -3.59 6.37
N VAL A 43 -7.03 -3.85 5.93
CA VAL A 43 -7.53 -3.42 4.60
C VAL A 43 -7.37 -1.91 4.37
N ARG A 44 -7.48 -1.09 5.41
CA ARG A 44 -7.23 0.36 5.31
C ARG A 44 -5.78 0.67 4.99
N ASN A 45 -4.83 0.01 5.64
CA ASN A 45 -3.39 0.17 5.38
C ASN A 45 -3.03 -0.33 3.98
N ILE A 46 -3.63 -1.45 3.56
CA ILE A 46 -3.45 -2.00 2.20
C ILE A 46 -3.97 -1.01 1.16
N CYS A 47 -5.17 -0.44 1.35
CA CYS A 47 -5.74 0.55 0.43
C CYS A 47 -4.98 1.88 0.43
N MET A 48 -4.40 2.30 1.57
CA MET A 48 -3.56 3.50 1.65
C MET A 48 -2.32 3.42 0.77
N ALA A 49 -1.77 2.23 0.53
CA ALA A 49 -0.66 2.06 -0.41
C ALA A 49 -1.04 2.57 -1.81
N PHE A 50 -2.30 2.41 -2.24
CA PHE A 50 -2.81 2.83 -3.55
C PHE A 50 -3.36 4.25 -3.61
N ASP A 51 -3.65 4.87 -2.47
CA ASP A 51 -4.22 6.21 -2.44
C ASP A 51 -3.14 7.27 -2.64
N LEU A 52 -2.75 7.46 -3.91
CA LEU A 52 -1.83 8.51 -4.36
C LEU A 52 -2.35 9.91 -4.03
N ARG A 53 -3.68 10.09 -3.94
CA ARG A 53 -4.30 11.37 -3.60
C ARG A 53 -4.12 11.66 -2.11
N LEU A 54 -4.15 10.64 -1.26
CA LEU A 54 -3.80 10.72 0.15
C LEU A 54 -2.29 10.93 0.34
N LYS A 55 -1.40 10.22 -0.36
CA LYS A 55 0.06 10.45 -0.30
C LYS A 55 0.44 11.90 -0.68
N ARG A 56 -0.22 12.47 -1.69
CA ARG A 56 0.04 13.86 -2.15
C ARG A 56 -0.62 14.93 -1.27
N LYS A 57 -1.62 14.58 -0.45
CA LYS A 57 -2.29 15.51 0.48
C LYS A 57 -1.97 15.25 1.96
N ALA A 58 -1.26 14.18 2.29
CA ALA A 58 -0.85 13.90 3.64
C ALA A 58 0.15 14.99 4.06
N PRO A 59 -0.13 15.75 5.13
CA PRO A 59 0.89 16.63 5.69
C PRO A 59 2.06 15.76 6.15
N GLU A 60 3.30 16.27 6.03
CA GLU A 60 4.56 15.67 6.50
C GLU A 60 4.61 15.41 8.02
N THR A 61 3.48 15.39 8.71
CA THR A 61 3.42 15.22 10.15
C THR A 61 3.36 13.75 10.49
N LYS A 62 4.55 13.19 10.74
CA LYS A 62 4.77 12.00 11.58
C LYS A 62 3.86 12.05 12.81
N LEU A 63 2.78 11.30 12.77
CA LEU A 63 1.99 10.95 13.96
C LEU A 63 2.62 9.73 14.62
N PHE A 64 3.84 9.88 15.14
CA PHE A 64 4.28 8.96 16.18
C PHE A 64 3.40 9.21 17.40
N SER A 65 2.52 8.27 17.74
CA SER A 65 1.89 8.26 19.06
C SER A 65 2.99 7.92 20.06
N MET A 66 3.57 8.93 20.70
CA MET A 66 4.23 8.73 22.00
C MET A 66 3.23 8.07 22.93
N THR A 67 3.64 6.99 23.59
CA THR A 67 3.00 6.55 24.83
C THR A 67 4.08 6.65 25.91
N ILE A 68 3.78 7.36 26.99
CA ILE A 68 4.61 7.48 28.20
C ILE A 68 4.53 6.16 28.97
#